data_AF-A0A7C8AJ71-F1
#
_entry.id   AF-A0A7C8AJ71-F1
#
_cell.length_a   1.000
_cell.length_b   1.000
_cell.length_c   1.000
_cell.angle_alpha   90.00
_cell.angle_beta   90.00
_cell.angle_gamma   90.00
#
_symmetry.space_group_name_H-M   'P 1'
#
loop_
_entity.id
_entity.type
_entity.pdbx_description
1 polymer ?
#
loop_
_entity_poly.entity_id
_entity_poly.type
_entity_poly.pdbx_seq_one_letter_code
_entity_poly.pdbx_strand_id
1 'polypeptide(L)'
;MKKIIVILMLFVMATRAWAVDYEVTWGDDSPGLDLRDYDTLLMTGGTAYYLNMGGWSTGVIEDTDPLNIAGGDGGIWDIDVSAYSELTINDGEFFDIVCDDYSTLNLHGGQIFNSLEIEHLTTWVHIFGYGFNNDPFMGSPLTGFWSGGTPFSINLVDDTISTYDQIVFHEIPEPASIILLGLGGLLLRKRKP
;
A
#
# COMPACT_ATOMS: atom_id res chain seq x y z
N MET A 1 -44.69 -2.68 -10.74
CA MET A 1 -43.35 -2.15 -10.39
C MET A 1 -42.76 -2.94 -9.22
N LYS A 2 -42.29 -4.18 -9.46
CA LYS A 2 -41.61 -5.03 -8.44
C LYS A 2 -40.57 -6.01 -9.05
N LYS A 3 -40.28 -5.91 -10.35
CA LYS A 3 -39.45 -6.90 -11.07
C LYS A 3 -38.08 -6.37 -11.54
N ILE A 4 -37.73 -5.13 -11.19
CA ILE A 4 -36.48 -4.48 -11.65
C ILE A 4 -35.36 -4.53 -10.59
N ILE A 5 -35.67 -4.83 -9.33
CA ILE A 5 -34.68 -4.76 -8.24
C ILE A 5 -33.76 -5.99 -8.18
N VAL A 6 -34.15 -7.13 -8.74
CA VAL A 6 -33.37 -8.38 -8.60
C VAL A 6 -32.14 -8.44 -9.53
N ILE A 7 -32.15 -7.74 -10.66
CA ILE A 7 -31.04 -7.79 -11.64
C ILE A 7 -29.85 -6.92 -11.20
N LEU A 8 -30.07 -5.88 -10.39
CA LEU A 8 -28.98 -5.03 -9.88
C LEU A 8 -28.20 -5.68 -8.73
N MET A 9 -28.80 -6.64 -8.02
CA MET A 9 -28.14 -7.38 -6.93
C MET A 9 -27.24 -8.52 -7.43
N LEU A 10 -27.43 -9.00 -8.67
CA LEU A 10 -26.62 -10.08 -9.24
C LEU A 10 -25.25 -9.63 -9.79
N PHE A 11 -24.99 -8.33 -9.86
CA PHE A 11 -23.68 -7.79 -10.30
C PHE A 11 -22.69 -7.54 -9.13
N VAL A 12 -23.08 -7.81 -7.89
CA VAL A 12 -22.30 -7.41 -6.68
C VAL A 12 -21.39 -8.54 -6.15
N MET A 13 -21.39 -9.73 -6.74
CA MET A 13 -20.62 -10.87 -6.19
C MET A 13 -19.80 -11.60 -7.26
N ALA A 14 -19.23 -10.86 -8.21
CA ALA A 14 -18.05 -11.38 -8.91
C ALA A 14 -16.86 -11.24 -7.96
N THR A 15 -16.78 -12.11 -6.95
CA THR A 15 -15.55 -12.23 -6.16
C THR A 15 -14.44 -12.60 -7.15
N ARG A 16 -13.36 -11.84 -7.12
CA ARG A 16 -12.14 -12.19 -7.83
C ARG A 16 -11.57 -13.42 -7.14
N ALA A 17 -12.05 -14.61 -7.50
CA ALA A 17 -11.37 -15.85 -7.13
C ALA A 17 -10.09 -15.92 -7.97
N TRP A 18 -9.09 -15.16 -7.56
CA TRP A 18 -7.73 -15.37 -8.03
C TRP A 18 -7.22 -16.56 -7.21
N ALA A 19 -6.80 -17.62 -7.89
CA ALA A 19 -6.04 -18.66 -7.21
C ALA A 19 -4.71 -18.03 -6.85
N VAL A 20 -4.43 -17.93 -5.55
CA VAL A 20 -3.14 -17.48 -5.02
C VAL A 20 -2.45 -18.67 -4.36
N ASP A 21 -1.12 -18.64 -4.33
CA ASP A 21 -0.32 -19.68 -3.69
C ASP A 21 -0.39 -19.55 -2.16
N TYR A 22 -0.47 -18.30 -1.68
CA TYR A 22 -0.64 -17.95 -0.29
C TYR A 22 -1.87 -17.06 -0.11
N GLU A 23 -2.80 -17.50 0.74
CA GLU A 23 -3.95 -16.72 1.19
C GLU A 23 -3.87 -16.58 2.71
N VAL A 24 -3.84 -15.34 3.20
CA VAL A 24 -3.87 -15.02 4.63
C VAL A 24 -5.09 -14.16 4.92
N THR A 25 -5.88 -14.58 5.90
CA THR A 25 -7.18 -13.98 6.22
C THR A 25 -7.27 -13.63 7.70
N TRP A 26 -8.37 -12.98 8.07
CA TRP A 26 -8.63 -12.52 9.44
C TRP A 26 -8.47 -13.64 10.48
N GLY A 27 -7.61 -13.39 11.46
CA GLY A 27 -7.32 -14.31 12.57
C GLY A 27 -6.32 -15.41 12.23
N ASP A 28 -5.79 -15.45 11.02
CA ASP A 28 -4.63 -16.29 10.70
C ASP A 28 -3.37 -15.69 11.35
N ASP A 29 -2.56 -16.55 11.94
CA ASP A 29 -1.27 -16.19 12.56
C ASP A 29 -0.17 -16.99 11.86
N SER A 30 0.56 -16.31 10.99
CA SER A 30 1.64 -16.90 10.20
C SER A 30 2.99 -16.60 10.86
N PRO A 31 3.79 -17.61 11.25
CA PRO A 31 5.11 -17.37 11.80
C PRO A 31 6.07 -16.74 10.77
N GLY A 32 5.71 -16.77 9.49
CA GLY A 32 6.36 -16.06 8.39
C GLY A 32 5.97 -16.64 7.04
N LEU A 33 6.18 -15.85 5.99
CA LEU A 33 5.83 -16.17 4.61
C LEU A 33 7.08 -15.99 3.73
N ASP A 34 7.46 -17.04 3.01
CA ASP A 34 8.56 -17.02 2.05
C ASP A 34 7.99 -17.31 0.66
N LEU A 35 7.80 -16.28 -0.14
CA LEU A 35 7.35 -16.37 -1.53
C LEU A 35 8.56 -16.47 -2.46
N ARG A 36 8.55 -17.46 -3.36
CA ARG A 36 9.64 -17.74 -4.31
C ARG A 36 9.07 -17.99 -5.70
N ASP A 37 9.91 -17.84 -6.72
CA ASP A 37 9.67 -18.37 -8.06
C ASP A 37 8.24 -18.17 -8.61
N TYR A 38 7.80 -16.91 -8.70
CA TYR A 38 6.48 -16.48 -9.17
C TYR A 38 5.29 -16.75 -8.22
N ASP A 39 5.54 -17.10 -6.96
CA ASP A 39 4.49 -17.24 -5.96
C ASP A 39 3.63 -15.96 -5.85
N THR A 40 2.37 -16.19 -5.54
CA THR A 40 1.36 -15.14 -5.40
C THR A 40 0.76 -15.08 -3.99
N LEU A 41 0.62 -13.88 -3.43
CA LEU A 41 0.01 -13.64 -2.12
C LEU A 41 -1.24 -12.77 -2.25
N LEU A 42 -2.29 -13.17 -1.52
CA LEU A 42 -3.38 -12.28 -1.12
C LEU A 42 -3.53 -12.31 0.40
N MET A 43 -3.35 -11.16 1.04
CA MET A 43 -3.58 -10.97 2.46
C MET A 43 -4.73 -10.00 2.68
N THR A 44 -5.74 -10.39 3.46
CA THR A 44 -6.94 -9.57 3.71
C THR A 44 -7.17 -9.26 5.19
N GLY A 45 -6.22 -9.65 6.04
CA GLY A 45 -6.22 -9.55 7.50
C GLY A 45 -5.15 -10.50 8.07
N GLY A 46 -5.19 -10.76 9.37
CA GLY A 46 -4.26 -11.71 10.00
C GLY A 46 -2.87 -11.11 10.29
N THR A 47 -1.96 -11.95 10.75
CA THR A 47 -0.62 -11.55 11.20
C THR A 47 0.46 -12.36 10.50
N ALA A 48 1.62 -11.74 10.23
CA ALA A 48 2.84 -12.45 9.85
C ALA A 48 4.06 -11.90 10.58
N TYR A 49 5.00 -12.74 11.05
CA TYR A 49 6.23 -12.19 11.63
C TYR A 49 7.15 -11.62 10.55
N TYR A 50 7.39 -12.38 9.48
CA TYR A 50 8.11 -11.89 8.29
C TYR A 50 7.37 -12.22 7.01
N LEU A 51 7.56 -11.40 5.99
CA LEU A 51 7.17 -11.64 4.60
C LEU A 51 8.39 -11.40 3.70
N ASN A 52 8.96 -12.47 3.17
CA ASN A 52 10.05 -12.39 2.20
C ASN A 52 9.51 -12.71 0.81
N MET A 53 9.71 -11.82 -0.14
CA MET A 53 9.26 -11.95 -1.52
C MET A 53 10.45 -11.96 -2.45
N GLY A 54 10.64 -13.04 -3.21
CA GLY A 54 11.73 -13.16 -4.18
C GLY A 54 11.35 -13.93 -5.43
N GLY A 55 12.19 -13.80 -6.46
CA GLY A 55 12.07 -14.59 -7.69
C GLY A 55 10.80 -14.30 -8.48
N TRP A 56 10.55 -13.03 -8.81
CA TRP A 56 9.38 -12.58 -9.57
C TRP A 56 8.03 -12.86 -8.88
N SER A 57 8.03 -12.97 -7.55
CA SER A 57 6.78 -13.15 -6.78
C SER A 57 5.91 -11.89 -6.80
N THR A 58 4.61 -12.04 -6.58
CA THR A 58 3.68 -10.91 -6.51
C THR A 58 2.75 -11.01 -5.32
N GLY A 59 2.37 -9.88 -4.73
CA GLY A 59 1.56 -9.85 -3.52
C GLY A 59 0.62 -8.67 -3.46
N VAL A 60 -0.55 -8.89 -2.86
CA VAL A 60 -1.49 -7.83 -2.49
C VAL A 60 -1.85 -7.99 -1.02
N ILE A 61 -1.64 -6.93 -0.25
CA ILE A 61 -2.09 -6.79 1.14
C ILE A 61 -3.21 -5.76 1.16
N GLU A 62 -4.42 -6.22 1.45
CA GLU A 62 -5.60 -5.37 1.63
C GLU A 62 -5.74 -4.85 3.06
N ASP A 63 -5.30 -5.64 4.04
CA ASP A 63 -5.31 -5.29 5.46
C ASP A 63 -4.45 -6.27 6.29
N THR A 64 -4.19 -5.95 7.55
CA THR A 64 -3.58 -6.83 8.55
C THR A 64 -4.34 -6.72 9.88
N ASP A 65 -4.07 -7.63 10.82
CA ASP A 65 -4.41 -7.36 12.21
C ASP A 65 -3.55 -6.17 12.72
N PRO A 66 -4.02 -5.35 13.68
CA PRO A 66 -3.25 -4.22 14.19
C PRO A 66 -1.93 -4.64 14.83
N LEU A 67 -0.87 -3.88 14.58
CA LEU A 67 0.47 -4.13 15.12
C LEU A 67 0.52 -3.73 16.61
N ASN A 68 0.85 -4.68 17.48
CA ASN A 68 1.03 -4.46 18.90
C ASN A 68 2.53 -4.51 19.26
N ILE A 69 3.19 -3.38 19.06
CA ILE A 69 4.64 -3.22 19.32
C ILE A 69 5.03 -3.62 20.75
N ALA A 70 4.17 -3.36 21.74
CA ALA A 70 4.45 -3.69 23.13
C ALA A 70 4.34 -5.20 23.42
N GLY A 71 3.49 -5.91 22.67
CA GLY A 71 3.26 -7.35 22.82
C GLY A 71 4.15 -8.22 21.94
N GLY A 72 4.68 -7.67 20.85
CA GLY A 72 5.45 -8.46 19.88
C GLY A 72 4.57 -9.24 18.90
N ASP A 73 3.31 -8.84 18.71
CA ASP A 73 2.30 -9.54 17.90
C ASP A 73 1.50 -8.58 17.00
N GLY A 74 0.67 -9.13 16.12
CA GLY A 74 -0.11 -8.37 15.15
C GLY A 74 0.71 -7.86 13.95
N GLY A 75 0.02 -7.33 12.94
CA GLY A 75 0.63 -6.71 11.76
C GLY A 75 1.57 -7.62 10.97
N ILE A 76 2.49 -6.99 10.24
CA ILE A 76 3.71 -7.65 9.75
C ILE A 76 4.94 -6.96 10.32
N TRP A 77 5.84 -7.72 10.93
CA TRP A 77 7.01 -7.12 11.56
C TRP A 77 8.09 -6.79 10.52
N ASP A 78 8.48 -7.74 9.69
CA ASP A 78 9.51 -7.52 8.69
C ASP A 78 8.99 -7.87 7.29
N ILE A 79 9.11 -6.93 6.35
CA ILE A 79 8.85 -7.19 4.92
C ILE A 79 10.14 -6.99 4.14
N ASP A 80 10.52 -8.00 3.36
CA ASP A 80 11.61 -7.94 2.38
C ASP A 80 11.03 -8.19 0.98
N VAL A 81 11.12 -7.19 0.10
CA VAL A 81 10.71 -7.30 -1.30
C VAL A 81 11.95 -7.24 -2.20
N SER A 82 12.27 -8.38 -2.80
CA SER A 82 13.51 -8.58 -3.55
C SER A 82 13.31 -9.25 -4.92
N ALA A 83 14.39 -9.32 -5.69
CA ALA A 83 14.53 -10.17 -6.87
C ALA A 83 13.35 -10.09 -7.88
N TYR A 84 13.11 -8.89 -8.41
CA TYR A 84 12.06 -8.60 -9.40
C TYR A 84 10.62 -8.83 -8.90
N SER A 85 10.40 -8.91 -7.59
CA SER A 85 9.07 -9.09 -7.01
C SER A 85 8.29 -7.78 -6.94
N GLU A 86 6.97 -7.88 -6.92
CA GLU A 86 6.06 -6.73 -6.82
C GLU A 86 5.07 -6.91 -5.66
N LEU A 87 5.06 -5.97 -4.72
CA LEU A 87 4.12 -5.95 -3.60
C LEU A 87 3.22 -4.71 -3.70
N THR A 88 1.91 -4.90 -3.54
CA THR A 88 0.94 -3.82 -3.40
C THR A 88 0.33 -3.84 -2.02
N ILE A 89 0.37 -2.70 -1.32
CA ILE A 89 -0.21 -2.51 0.02
C ILE A 89 -1.31 -1.45 -0.07
N ASN A 90 -2.54 -1.87 0.25
CA ASN A 90 -3.72 -1.00 0.26
C ASN A 90 -4.06 -0.48 1.66
N ASP A 91 -3.85 -1.30 2.70
CA ASP A 91 -3.98 -0.92 4.10
C ASP A 91 -3.20 -1.90 5.00
N GLY A 92 -3.25 -1.68 6.31
CA GLY A 92 -2.64 -2.54 7.32
C GLY A 92 -1.53 -1.86 8.13
N GLU A 93 -0.91 -2.61 9.03
CA GLU A 93 0.09 -2.12 9.96
C GLU A 93 1.38 -2.95 9.88
N PHE A 94 2.50 -2.25 9.65
CA PHE A 94 3.80 -2.83 9.35
C PHE A 94 4.86 -2.22 10.25
N PHE A 95 5.81 -3.01 10.73
CA PHE A 95 6.91 -2.47 11.53
C PHE A 95 8.03 -1.96 10.62
N ASP A 96 8.63 -2.83 9.81
CA ASP A 96 9.71 -2.52 8.88
C ASP A 96 9.47 -3.05 7.47
N ILE A 97 9.90 -2.27 6.48
CA ILE A 97 9.87 -2.67 5.06
C ILE A 97 11.22 -2.34 4.42
N VAL A 98 11.84 -3.37 3.83
CA VAL A 98 13.07 -3.27 3.05
C VAL A 98 12.78 -3.70 1.61
N CYS A 99 13.29 -2.94 0.64
CA CYS A 99 13.16 -3.26 -0.77
C CYS A 99 14.53 -3.29 -1.46
N ASP A 100 14.83 -4.35 -2.21
CA ASP A 100 16.09 -4.49 -2.95
C ASP A 100 15.91 -5.13 -4.35
N ASP A 101 17.03 -5.41 -5.04
CA ASP A 101 17.11 -6.26 -6.24
C ASP A 101 15.95 -6.18 -7.27
N TYR A 102 15.76 -4.99 -7.85
CA TYR A 102 14.79 -4.76 -8.94
C TYR A 102 13.33 -4.93 -8.53
N SER A 103 13.03 -4.90 -7.22
CA SER A 103 11.67 -5.00 -6.74
C SER A 103 10.86 -3.72 -6.96
N THR A 104 9.54 -3.85 -6.80
CA THR A 104 8.61 -2.73 -6.84
C THR A 104 7.63 -2.83 -5.68
N LEU A 105 7.50 -1.74 -4.92
CA LEU A 105 6.50 -1.62 -3.86
C LEU A 105 5.50 -0.52 -4.22
N ASN A 106 4.21 -0.83 -4.19
CA ASN A 106 3.12 0.12 -4.40
C ASN A 106 2.37 0.36 -3.09
N LEU A 107 2.47 1.58 -2.54
CA LEU A 107 1.82 1.98 -1.28
C LEU A 107 0.62 2.89 -1.55
N HIS A 108 -0.58 2.39 -1.23
CA HIS A 108 -1.84 3.13 -1.34
C HIS A 108 -2.45 3.50 0.03
N GLY A 109 -1.99 2.88 1.11
CA GLY A 109 -2.48 3.08 2.47
C GLY A 109 -1.62 2.36 3.52
N GLY A 110 -2.17 2.20 4.72
CA GLY A 110 -1.50 1.55 5.86
C GLY A 110 -0.61 2.47 6.69
N GLN A 111 0.04 1.88 7.69
CA GLN A 111 0.97 2.54 8.60
C GLN A 111 2.26 1.73 8.74
N ILE A 112 3.40 2.38 8.50
CA ILE A 112 4.73 1.84 8.77
C ILE A 112 5.24 2.48 10.07
N PHE A 113 5.59 1.67 11.07
CA PHE A 113 5.90 2.18 12.40
C PHE A 113 7.38 2.50 12.62
N ASN A 114 8.29 1.73 12.03
CA ASN A 114 9.72 1.89 12.25
C ASN A 114 10.43 2.47 11.03
N SER A 115 10.51 1.74 9.91
CA SER A 115 11.22 2.25 8.74
C SER A 115 10.78 1.71 7.38
N LEU A 116 11.04 2.51 6.35
CA LEU A 116 11.09 2.09 4.97
C LEU A 116 12.52 2.33 4.45
N GLU A 117 13.11 1.29 3.87
CA GLU A 117 14.49 1.29 3.36
C GLU A 117 14.55 0.72 1.94
N ILE A 118 15.39 1.31 1.09
CA ILE A 118 15.67 0.84 -0.26
C ILE A 118 17.18 0.69 -0.43
N GLU A 119 17.64 -0.52 -0.70
CA GLU A 119 19.07 -0.83 -0.72
C GLU A 119 19.70 -0.62 -2.11
N HIS A 120 18.95 -0.79 -3.20
CA HIS A 120 19.50 -0.80 -4.58
C HIS A 120 18.84 0.23 -5.53
N LEU A 121 19.65 0.84 -6.41
CA LEU A 121 19.22 1.86 -7.42
C LEU A 121 18.31 1.31 -8.54
N THR A 122 18.04 0.02 -8.52
CA THR A 122 17.17 -0.66 -9.49
C THR A 122 15.77 -0.90 -8.94
N THR A 123 15.55 -0.57 -7.67
CA THR A 123 14.33 -0.80 -6.92
C THR A 123 13.55 0.49 -6.75
N TRP A 124 12.23 0.42 -6.82
CA TRP A 124 11.37 1.60 -6.80
C TRP A 124 10.19 1.42 -5.86
N VAL A 125 9.91 2.48 -5.09
CA VAL A 125 8.69 2.56 -4.28
C VAL A 125 7.77 3.62 -4.88
N HIS A 126 6.53 3.24 -5.14
CA HIS A 126 5.47 4.12 -5.61
C HIS A 126 4.53 4.46 -4.47
N ILE A 127 4.41 5.75 -4.15
CA ILE A 127 3.51 6.22 -3.08
C ILE A 127 2.37 7.02 -3.68
N PHE A 128 1.14 6.57 -3.40
CA PHE A 128 -0.09 7.15 -3.94
C PHE A 128 -0.82 7.95 -2.86
N GLY A 129 -0.88 9.27 -3.03
CA GLY A 129 -1.38 10.16 -1.99
C GLY A 129 -1.35 11.62 -2.40
N TYR A 130 -1.41 12.51 -1.43
CA TYR A 130 -1.31 13.95 -1.65
C TYR A 130 -0.74 14.69 -0.45
N GLY A 131 -0.36 15.95 -0.64
CA GLY A 131 0.19 16.78 0.42
C GLY A 131 1.54 16.29 0.94
N PHE A 132 2.34 15.65 0.07
CA PHE A 132 3.66 15.12 0.42
C PHE A 132 4.55 16.22 0.96
N ASN A 133 5.17 15.95 2.10
CA ASN A 133 6.14 16.83 2.72
C ASN A 133 7.31 16.00 3.26
N ASN A 134 8.50 16.29 2.74
CA ASN A 134 9.76 15.83 3.29
C ASN A 134 10.48 17.06 3.85
N ASP A 135 10.44 17.22 5.18
CA ASP A 135 11.06 18.36 5.85
C ASP A 135 12.59 18.28 5.68
N PRO A 136 13.28 19.36 5.28
CA PRO A 136 14.73 19.36 5.01
C PRO A 136 15.64 18.95 6.17
N PHE A 137 15.12 18.71 7.38
CA PHE A 137 15.94 18.21 8.48
C PHE A 137 16.23 16.72 8.32
N MET A 138 17.51 16.38 8.34
CA MET A 138 17.98 14.99 8.35
C MET A 138 17.29 14.21 9.49
N GLY A 139 16.56 13.15 9.13
CA GLY A 139 15.78 12.32 10.06
C GLY A 139 14.33 12.75 10.27
N SER A 140 13.84 13.77 9.56
CA SER A 140 12.40 14.05 9.52
C SER A 140 11.66 13.01 8.68
N PRO A 141 10.50 12.51 9.13
CA PRO A 141 9.73 11.54 8.35
C PRO A 141 9.13 12.18 7.10
N LEU A 142 8.97 11.36 6.06
CA LEU A 142 8.11 11.67 4.94
C LEU A 142 6.65 11.65 5.44
N THR A 143 5.95 12.75 5.25
CA THR A 143 4.56 12.90 5.68
C THR A 143 3.64 13.21 4.49
N GLY A 144 2.35 12.95 4.66
CA GLY A 144 1.34 13.25 3.65
C GLY A 144 -0.02 12.67 4.03
N PHE A 145 -0.88 12.53 3.04
CA PHE A 145 -2.19 11.92 3.19
C PHE A 145 -2.41 10.84 2.13
N TRP A 146 -2.97 9.70 2.55
CA TRP A 146 -3.49 8.69 1.65
C TRP A 146 -4.70 9.22 0.88
N SER A 147 -5.11 8.53 -0.18
CA SER A 147 -6.24 8.93 -1.02
C SER A 147 -7.57 9.11 -0.24
N GLY A 148 -7.74 8.36 0.86
CA GLY A 148 -8.89 8.48 1.77
C GLY A 148 -8.83 9.67 2.74
N GLY A 149 -7.72 10.42 2.76
CA GLY A 149 -7.47 11.55 3.65
C GLY A 149 -6.91 11.18 5.02
N THR A 150 -6.58 9.91 5.25
CA THR A 150 -5.83 9.47 6.42
C THR A 150 -4.40 9.98 6.33
N PRO A 151 -3.87 10.68 7.35
CA PRO A 151 -2.48 11.13 7.35
C PRO A 151 -1.52 9.95 7.52
N PHE A 152 -0.33 10.06 6.96
CA PHE A 152 0.77 9.12 7.19
C PHE A 152 2.06 9.85 7.58
N SER A 153 2.95 9.09 8.23
CA SER A 153 4.30 9.49 8.58
C SER A 153 5.20 8.27 8.44
N ILE A 154 6.10 8.29 7.47
CA ILE A 154 7.02 7.19 7.16
C ILE A 154 8.43 7.68 7.45
N ASN A 155 9.14 6.97 8.32
CA ASN A 155 10.54 7.21 8.56
C ASN A 155 11.36 6.54 7.46
N LEU A 156 12.05 7.34 6.65
CA LEU A 156 12.90 6.84 5.58
C LEU A 156 14.31 6.62 6.15
N VAL A 157 14.85 5.42 5.95
CA VAL A 157 16.22 5.08 6.35
C VAL A 157 17.05 4.96 5.09
N ASP A 158 18.20 5.63 5.08
CA ASP A 158 19.20 5.51 4.03
C ASP A 158 20.27 4.49 4.47
N ASP A 159 20.70 3.63 3.55
CA ASP A 159 21.88 2.77 3.73
C ASP A 159 22.97 3.18 2.72
N THR A 160 23.22 2.37 1.69
CA THR A 160 24.22 2.67 0.66
C THR A 160 23.74 3.73 -0.34
N ILE A 161 22.43 3.94 -0.43
CA ILE A 161 21.77 4.92 -1.29
C ILE A 161 20.71 5.70 -0.50
N SER A 162 20.24 6.80 -1.08
CA SER A 162 19.09 7.51 -0.50
C SER A 162 17.79 6.82 -0.85
N THR A 163 17.04 6.39 0.15
CA THR A 163 15.69 5.81 -0.02
C THR A 163 14.76 6.81 -0.68
N TYR A 164 14.86 8.09 -0.31
CA TYR A 164 14.03 9.15 -0.90
C TYR A 164 14.18 9.27 -2.42
N ASP A 165 15.40 9.11 -2.93
CA ASP A 165 15.67 9.24 -4.37
C ASP A 165 15.07 8.10 -5.21
N GLN A 166 14.68 6.99 -4.58
CA GLN A 166 14.02 5.84 -5.22
C GLN A 166 12.49 5.83 -5.01
N ILE A 167 11.92 6.92 -4.49
CA ILE A 167 10.48 7.08 -4.35
C ILE A 167 9.90 7.86 -5.54
N VAL A 168 8.82 7.34 -6.11
CA VAL A 168 8.00 8.03 -7.10
C VAL A 168 6.65 8.38 -6.49
N PHE A 169 6.38 9.67 -6.35
CA PHE A 169 5.10 10.18 -5.86
C PHE A 169 4.06 10.24 -6.97
N HIS A 170 2.90 9.65 -6.70
CA HIS A 170 1.72 9.75 -7.55
C HIS A 170 0.67 10.63 -6.85
N GLU A 171 0.64 11.91 -7.22
CA GLU A 171 -0.30 12.87 -6.67
C GLU A 171 -1.74 12.57 -7.11
N ILE A 172 -2.58 12.21 -6.14
CA ILE A 172 -4.02 12.05 -6.32
C ILE A 172 -4.68 13.40 -5.97
N PRO A 173 -5.56 13.95 -6.84
CA PRO A 173 -6.21 15.23 -6.55
C PRO A 173 -6.95 15.21 -5.22
N GLU A 174 -6.74 16.23 -4.40
CA GLU A 174 -7.46 16.40 -3.14
C GLU A 174 -8.99 16.32 -3.36
N PRO A 175 -9.76 15.71 -2.45
CA PRO A 175 -11.21 15.58 -2.61
C PRO A 175 -11.91 16.92 -2.86
N ALA A 176 -11.45 18.00 -2.24
CA ALA A 176 -11.98 19.35 -2.43
C ALA A 176 -11.70 19.91 -3.84
N SER A 177 -10.56 19.57 -4.44
CA SER A 177 -10.19 20.00 -5.81
C SER A 177 -11.10 19.38 -6.86
N ILE A 178 -11.49 18.12 -6.68
CA ILE A 178 -12.46 17.43 -7.56
C ILE A 178 -13.84 18.11 -7.46
N ILE A 179 -14.28 18.41 -6.23
CA ILE A 179 -15.55 19.11 -5.99
C ILE A 179 -15.53 20.50 -6.64
N LEU A 180 -14.44 21.26 -6.45
CA LEU A 180 -14.29 22.58 -7.03
C LEU A 180 -14.30 22.54 -8.56
N LEU A 181 -13.62 21.55 -9.16
CA LEU A 181 -13.63 21.35 -10.61
C LEU A 181 -15.03 21.03 -11.13
N GLY A 182 -15.75 20.13 -10.44
CA GLY A 182 -17.14 19.78 -10.78
C GLY A 182 -18.10 20.97 -10.66
N LEU A 183 -18.02 21.73 -9.56
CA LEU A 183 -18.82 22.93 -9.33
C LEU A 183 -18.47 24.04 -10.33
N GLY A 184 -17.18 24.25 -10.61
CA GLY A 184 -16.70 25.18 -11.63
C GLY A 184 -17.27 24.85 -13.01
N GLY A 185 -17.25 23.57 -13.40
CA GLY A 185 -17.88 23.12 -14.64
C GLY A 185 -19.39 23.37 -14.70
N LEU A 186 -20.11 23.14 -13.61
CA LEU A 186 -21.54 23.41 -13.51
C LEU A 186 -21.87 24.90 -13.63
N LEU A 187 -21.07 25.77 -13.00
CA LEU A 187 -21.23 27.23 -13.06
C LEU A 187 -20.97 27.76 -14.47
N LEU A 188 -19.98 27.20 -15.18
CA LEU A 188 -19.69 27.57 -16.57
C LEU A 188 -20.81 27.13 -17.54
N ARG A 189 -21.50 26.02 -17.28
CA ARG A 189 -22.61 25.54 -18.13
C ARG A 189 -23.80 26.50 -18.18
N LYS A 190 -24.00 27.35 -17.16
CA LYS A 190 -25.08 28.37 -17.13
C LYS A 190 -24.78 29.61 -17.97
N ARG A 191 -23.59 29.71 -18.58
CA ARG A 191 -23.26 30.73 -19.58
C ARG A 191 -23.35 30.15 -20.99
N LYS A 192 -24.57 29.88 -21.45
CA LYS A 192 -24.90 30.00 -22.87
C LYS A 192 -25.97 31.09 -23.00
N PRO A 193 -25.82 32.02 -23.96
CA PRO A 193 -26.80 33.09 -24.21
C PRO A 193 -28.18 32.53 -24.57
#